data_AF-A0A933JMJ6-F1
#
_entry.id   AF-A0A933JMJ6-F1
#
_cell.length_a   1.000
_cell.length_b   1.000
_cell.length_c   1.000
_cell.angle_alpha   90.00
_cell.angle_beta   90.00
_cell.angle_gamma   90.00
#
_symmetry.space_group_name_H-M   'P 1'
#
loop_
_entity.id
_entity.type
_entity.pdbx_description
1 polymer ?
#
loop_
_entity_poly.entity_id
_entity_poly.type
_entity_poly.pdbx_seq_one_letter_code
_entity_poly.pdbx_strand_id
1 'polypeptide(L)'
;MEDLHFALMMAGGSSIEHLTFAGKSDDERLSVTSIAPHSMVVVDGDVATKAELCSRLAAELGDRFQMLSVPSVENLLPADIIWDVVCSFEDKPSSAPPFTADDCATSKLSELIHKTLESQGSREGKIKHLRHRNKVAFAERAVARLKTYEQLTQPAKDLVDKMVSFISKANP
;
A
#
# COMPACT_ATOMS: atom_id res chain seq x y z
N MET A 1 -19.17 -22.05 -13.74
CA MET A 1 -18.68 -20.92 -12.94
C MET A 1 -17.22 -20.81 -13.33
N GLU A 2 -16.90 -19.85 -14.19
CA GLU A 2 -15.51 -19.62 -14.59
C GLU A 2 -14.79 -18.97 -13.41
N ASP A 3 -13.55 -19.38 -13.15
CA ASP A 3 -12.75 -18.81 -12.07
C ASP A 3 -12.38 -17.36 -12.44
N LEU A 4 -12.41 -16.44 -11.47
CA LEU A 4 -11.95 -15.07 -11.72
C LEU A 4 -10.45 -15.10 -12.04
N HIS A 5 -10.09 -14.78 -13.28
CA HIS A 5 -8.71 -14.75 -13.72
C HIS A 5 -8.15 -13.34 -13.54
N PHE A 6 -7.23 -13.18 -12.59
CA PHE A 6 -6.49 -11.94 -12.40
C PHE A 6 -5.04 -12.23 -12.01
N ALA A 7 -4.16 -11.27 -12.30
CA ALA A 7 -2.78 -11.26 -11.84
C ALA A 7 -2.54 -9.97 -11.05
N LEU A 8 -1.86 -10.09 -9.91
CA LEU A 8 -1.39 -8.95 -9.13
C LEU A 8 0.10 -8.75 -9.40
N MET A 9 0.47 -7.55 -9.83
CA MET A 9 1.86 -7.14 -9.98
C MET A 9 2.13 -5.99 -9.02
N MET A 10 3.18 -6.12 -8.21
CA MET A 10 3.69 -5.04 -7.38
C MET A 10 4.94 -4.46 -8.02
N ALA A 11 4.95 -3.15 -8.25
CA ALA A 11 6.11 -2.42 -8.73
C ALA A 11 6.54 -1.42 -7.66
N GLY A 12 7.74 -1.62 -7.09
CA GLY A 12 8.33 -0.70 -6.11
C GLY A 12 9.25 0.33 -6.76
N GLY A 13 9.36 1.51 -6.16
CA GLY A 13 10.31 2.56 -6.56
C GLY A 13 9.94 3.25 -7.88
N SER A 14 10.94 3.56 -8.71
CA SER A 14 10.76 4.19 -10.03
C SER A 14 10.30 3.21 -11.12
N SER A 15 10.07 1.94 -10.78
CA SER A 15 9.79 0.89 -11.77
C SER A 15 8.53 1.15 -12.61
N ILE A 16 7.53 1.87 -12.05
CA ILE A 16 6.31 2.23 -12.77
C ILE A 16 6.55 3.22 -13.91
N GLU A 17 7.68 3.95 -13.90
CA GLU A 17 8.06 4.89 -14.96
C GLU A 17 8.50 4.18 -16.24
N HIS A 18 8.89 2.91 -16.12
CA HIS A 18 9.22 2.01 -17.23
C HIS A 18 8.00 1.29 -17.80
N LEU A 19 6.79 1.62 -17.33
CA LEU A 19 5.54 1.08 -17.85
C LEU A 19 4.81 2.14 -18.69
N THR A 20 4.15 1.70 -19.75
CA THR A 20 3.18 2.51 -20.51
C THR A 20 1.82 1.82 -20.53
N PHE A 21 0.74 2.58 -20.32
CA PHE A 21 -0.64 2.09 -20.27
C PHE A 21 -1.46 2.53 -21.49
N ALA A 22 -0.93 3.44 -22.29
CA ALA A 22 -1.43 3.82 -23.60
C ALA A 22 -0.27 3.96 -24.60
N GLY A 23 -0.38 3.29 -25.75
CA GLY A 23 0.59 3.39 -26.85
C GLY A 23 1.46 2.15 -27.08
N LYS A 24 2.30 2.21 -28.12
CA LYS A 24 3.27 1.16 -28.44
C LYS A 24 4.40 1.20 -27.42
N SER A 25 4.86 0.03 -26.98
CA SER A 25 6.14 -0.10 -26.29
C SER A 25 7.24 0.53 -27.16
N ASP A 26 8.11 1.31 -26.55
CA ASP A 26 9.39 1.72 -27.13
C ASP A 26 10.52 0.95 -26.43
N ASP A 27 11.77 1.24 -26.81
CA ASP A 27 12.94 0.55 -26.26
C ASP A 27 13.12 0.80 -24.74
N GLU A 28 12.42 1.79 -24.16
CA GLU A 28 12.57 2.19 -22.74
C GLU A 28 11.37 1.79 -21.86
N ARG A 29 10.20 1.48 -22.45
CA ARG A 29 8.97 1.21 -21.70
C ARG A 29 8.21 -0.05 -22.17
N LEU A 30 7.87 -0.89 -21.19
CA LEU A 30 7.00 -2.04 -21.37
C LEU A 30 5.54 -1.60 -21.46
N SER A 31 4.86 -2.01 -22.53
CA SER A 31 3.42 -1.81 -22.68
C SER A 31 2.67 -2.76 -21.76
N VAL A 32 1.97 -2.24 -20.75
CA VAL A 32 1.18 -3.08 -19.84
C VAL A 32 -0.03 -3.66 -20.54
N THR A 33 -0.55 -2.96 -21.55
CA THR A 33 -1.71 -3.42 -22.34
C THR A 33 -1.39 -4.62 -23.24
N SER A 34 -0.12 -4.89 -23.55
CA SER A 34 0.28 -6.13 -24.23
C SER A 34 0.38 -7.33 -23.28
N ILE A 35 0.51 -7.08 -21.97
CA ILE A 35 0.57 -8.11 -20.91
C ILE A 35 -0.84 -8.45 -20.41
N ALA A 36 -1.64 -7.42 -20.13
CA ALA A 36 -3.02 -7.55 -19.67
C ALA A 36 -3.91 -6.54 -20.40
N PRO A 37 -4.96 -6.98 -21.12
CA PRO A 37 -5.85 -6.07 -21.87
C PRO A 37 -6.61 -5.12 -20.94
N HIS A 38 -6.80 -5.52 -19.68
CA HIS A 38 -7.38 -4.71 -18.63
C HIS A 38 -6.41 -4.63 -17.45
N SER A 39 -6.02 -3.43 -17.08
CA SER A 39 -5.15 -3.16 -15.94
C SER A 39 -5.72 -2.05 -15.07
N MET A 40 -5.59 -2.24 -13.75
CA MET A 40 -5.84 -1.24 -12.72
C MET A 40 -4.51 -0.93 -12.05
N VAL A 41 -4.26 0.35 -11.77
CA VAL A 41 -3.03 0.82 -11.14
C VAL A 41 -3.38 1.47 -9.83
N VAL A 42 -2.79 0.95 -8.75
CA VAL A 42 -2.89 1.53 -7.42
C VAL A 42 -1.52 2.08 -7.04
N VAL A 43 -1.47 3.32 -6.59
CA VAL A 43 -0.22 3.99 -6.20
C VAL A 43 -0.34 4.60 -4.80
N ASP A 44 0.76 4.55 -4.05
CA ASP A 44 0.92 5.21 -2.76
C ASP A 44 0.62 6.72 -2.86
N GLY A 45 0.04 7.32 -1.82
CA GLY A 45 -0.34 8.73 -1.83
C GLY A 45 0.86 9.69 -1.85
N ASP A 46 2.04 9.25 -1.39
CA ASP A 46 3.25 10.07 -1.43
C ASP A 46 3.77 10.34 -2.86
N VAL A 47 3.32 9.55 -3.84
CA VAL A 47 3.57 9.77 -5.26
C VAL A 47 2.93 11.06 -5.78
N ALA A 48 2.00 11.67 -5.04
CA ALA A 48 1.43 12.97 -5.38
C ALA A 48 2.50 14.07 -5.58
N THR A 49 3.69 13.90 -5.00
CA THR A 49 4.87 14.74 -5.24
C THR A 49 5.37 14.69 -6.70
N LYS A 50 5.01 13.64 -7.46
CA LYS A 50 5.29 13.44 -8.89
C LYS A 50 4.07 13.80 -9.76
N ALA A 51 3.62 15.06 -9.69
CA ALA A 51 2.38 15.51 -10.31
C ALA A 51 2.26 15.19 -11.82
N GLU A 52 3.36 15.26 -12.58
CA GLU A 52 3.38 14.92 -14.02
C GLU A 52 3.06 13.44 -14.27
N LEU A 53 3.67 12.55 -13.48
CA LEU A 53 3.42 11.12 -13.56
C LEU A 53 1.95 10.81 -13.23
N CYS A 54 1.43 11.37 -12.15
CA CYS A 54 0.03 11.18 -11.75
C CYS A 54 -0.95 11.69 -12.79
N SER A 55 -0.71 12.88 -13.35
CA SER A 55 -1.57 13.47 -14.38
C SER A 55 -1.60 12.63 -15.63
N ARG A 56 -0.45 12.12 -16.07
CA ARG A 56 -0.34 11.20 -17.20
C ARG A 56 -1.11 9.90 -16.94
N LEU A 57 -0.88 9.25 -15.79
CA LEU A 57 -1.56 8.00 -15.45
C LEU A 57 -3.08 8.20 -15.33
N ALA A 58 -3.53 9.28 -14.71
CA ALA A 58 -4.95 9.61 -14.62
C ALA A 58 -5.58 9.83 -16.01
N ALA A 59 -4.88 10.51 -16.93
CA ALA A 59 -5.34 10.73 -18.29
C ALA A 59 -5.41 9.43 -19.11
N GLU A 60 -4.44 8.52 -18.94
CA GLU A 60 -4.38 7.25 -19.68
C GLU A 60 -5.36 6.18 -19.14
N LEU A 61 -5.55 6.13 -17.83
CA LEU A 61 -6.26 5.03 -17.16
C LEU A 61 -7.66 5.42 -16.67
N GLY A 62 -7.95 6.71 -16.48
CA GLY A 62 -9.21 7.19 -15.92
C GLY A 62 -9.51 6.52 -14.58
N ASP A 63 -10.70 5.94 -14.45
CA ASP A 63 -11.14 5.21 -13.25
C ASP A 63 -10.26 4.00 -12.88
N ARG A 64 -9.40 3.53 -13.79
CA ARG A 64 -8.47 2.43 -13.52
C ARG A 64 -7.20 2.90 -12.79
N PHE A 65 -6.99 4.21 -12.63
CA PHE A 65 -5.94 4.77 -11.79
C PHE A 65 -6.49 5.15 -10.42
N GLN A 66 -5.91 4.57 -9.37
CA GLN A 66 -6.28 4.83 -7.99
C GLN A 66 -5.05 5.29 -7.21
N MET A 67 -5.08 6.54 -6.77
CA MET A 67 -4.11 7.04 -5.80
C MET A 67 -4.67 6.85 -4.39
N LEU A 68 -3.87 6.31 -3.49
CA LEU A 68 -4.26 6.17 -2.09
C LEU A 68 -4.42 7.55 -1.44
N SER A 69 -5.41 7.68 -0.55
CA SER A 69 -5.60 8.88 0.27
C SER A 69 -4.58 8.99 1.42
N VAL A 70 -3.77 7.95 1.62
CA VAL A 70 -2.76 7.84 2.67
C VAL A 70 -1.36 7.75 2.05
N PRO A 71 -0.28 8.13 2.77
CA PRO A 71 1.07 8.19 2.21
C PRO A 71 1.55 6.88 1.59
N SER A 72 1.28 5.73 2.21
CA SER A 72 1.67 4.42 1.69
C SER A 72 0.63 3.35 2.02
N VAL A 73 0.64 2.24 1.28
CA VAL A 73 -0.32 1.12 1.45
C VAL A 73 -0.35 0.56 2.88
N GLU A 74 0.78 0.55 3.59
CA GLU A 74 0.85 0.08 4.98
C GLU A 74 0.01 0.95 5.93
N ASN A 75 -0.26 2.21 5.59
CA ASN A 75 -1.10 3.13 6.35
C ASN A 75 -2.61 2.79 6.25
N LEU A 76 -3.00 1.89 5.35
CA LEU A 76 -4.38 1.39 5.28
C LEU A 76 -4.67 0.39 6.41
N LEU A 77 -3.65 -0.08 7.12
CA LEU A 77 -3.83 -0.97 8.27
C LEU A 77 -4.42 -0.21 9.47
N PRO A 78 -5.26 -0.87 10.28
CA PRO A 78 -5.72 -0.32 11.55
C PRO A 78 -4.57 0.01 12.51
N ALA A 79 -4.71 1.07 13.30
CA ALA A 79 -3.67 1.57 14.19
C ALA A 79 -3.26 0.53 15.28
N ASP A 80 -4.22 -0.24 15.79
CA ASP A 80 -3.99 -1.34 16.72
C ASP A 80 -3.18 -2.47 16.07
N ILE A 81 -3.50 -2.86 14.83
CA ILE A 81 -2.74 -3.87 14.07
C ILE A 81 -1.31 -3.40 13.82
N ILE A 82 -1.13 -2.15 13.39
CA ILE A 82 0.21 -1.55 13.21
C ILE A 82 1.00 -1.64 14.51
N TRP A 83 0.40 -1.22 15.63
CA TRP A 83 1.07 -1.21 16.92
C TRP A 83 1.40 -2.61 17.42
N ASP A 84 0.50 -3.58 17.25
CA ASP A 84 0.75 -4.98 17.60
C ASP A 84 1.91 -5.59 16.83
N VAL A 85 2.07 -5.20 15.55
CA VAL A 85 3.21 -5.60 14.76
C VAL A 85 4.48 -4.95 15.31
N VAL A 86 4.47 -3.66 15.61
CA VAL A 86 5.62 -2.94 16.20
C VAL A 86 6.05 -3.57 17.54
N CYS A 87 5.11 -3.80 18.46
CA CYS A 87 5.39 -4.46 19.74
C CYS A 87 6.05 -5.83 19.58
N SER A 88 5.64 -6.59 18.55
CA SER A 88 6.22 -7.90 18.27
C SER A 88 7.66 -7.87 17.74
N PHE A 89 8.15 -6.73 17.24
CA PHE A 89 9.56 -6.56 16.89
C PHE A 89 10.41 -6.15 18.10
N GLU A 90 9.78 -5.58 19.13
CA GLU A 90 10.45 -5.09 20.33
C GLU A 90 10.42 -6.09 21.50
N ASP A 91 9.79 -7.25 21.30
CA ASP A 91 9.45 -8.23 22.35
C ASP A 91 8.68 -7.58 23.51
N LYS A 92 7.81 -6.61 23.18
CA LYS A 92 6.96 -5.89 24.12
C LYS A 92 5.53 -6.44 24.09
N PRO A 93 4.82 -6.44 25.23
CA PRO A 93 3.40 -6.76 25.23
C PRO A 93 2.62 -5.74 24.39
N SER A 94 1.57 -6.21 23.71
CA SER A 94 0.62 -5.31 23.06
C SER A 94 -0.10 -4.44 24.11
N SER A 95 -0.32 -3.18 23.76
CA SER A 95 -1.02 -2.17 24.56
C SER A 95 -1.91 -1.34 23.64
N ALA A 96 -2.66 -0.40 24.21
CA ALA A 96 -3.32 0.62 23.40
C ALA A 96 -2.29 1.33 22.50
N PRO A 97 -2.60 1.57 21.21
CA PRO A 97 -1.70 2.25 20.31
C PRO A 97 -1.47 3.70 20.78
N PRO A 98 -0.22 4.18 20.75
CA PRO A 98 0.13 5.54 21.15
C PRO A 98 -0.12 6.58 20.04
N PHE A 99 -0.83 6.19 18.98
CA PHE A 99 -1.21 7.02 17.85
C PHE A 99 -2.61 6.61 17.37
N THR A 100 -3.27 7.52 16.69
CA THR A 100 -4.63 7.36 16.18
C THR A 100 -4.64 6.87 14.74
N ALA A 101 -5.83 6.53 14.23
CA ALA A 101 -6.03 6.28 12.80
C ALA A 101 -5.70 7.50 11.95
N ASP A 102 -5.99 8.72 12.43
CA ASP A 102 -5.70 9.97 11.72
C ASP A 102 -4.20 10.24 11.62
N ASP A 103 -3.44 9.92 12.67
CA ASP A 103 -1.97 9.99 12.65
C ASP A 103 -1.41 9.05 11.57
N CYS A 104 -1.96 7.82 11.49
CA CYS A 104 -1.62 6.87 10.44
C CYS A 104 -2.02 7.37 9.06
N ALA A 105 -3.16 8.03 8.90
CA ALA A 105 -3.63 8.48 7.60
C ALA A 105 -2.81 9.66 7.03
N THR A 106 -2.16 10.45 7.89
CA THR A 106 -1.51 11.72 7.48
C THR A 106 0.01 11.68 7.48
N SER A 107 0.61 10.74 8.22
CA SER A 107 2.07 10.68 8.41
C SER A 107 2.70 9.49 7.70
N LYS A 108 3.97 9.63 7.31
CA LYS A 108 4.77 8.48 6.88
C LYS A 108 4.88 7.50 8.04
N LEU A 109 4.44 6.26 7.81
CA LEU A 109 4.31 5.27 8.89
C LEU A 109 5.65 5.02 9.60
N SER A 110 6.76 4.98 8.86
CA SER A 110 8.10 4.82 9.42
C SER A 110 8.49 5.96 10.36
N GLU A 111 8.10 7.20 10.05
CA GLU A 111 8.41 8.38 10.88
C GLU A 111 7.53 8.40 12.12
N LEU A 112 6.24 8.06 11.98
CA LEU A 112 5.30 7.93 13.08
C LEU A 112 5.79 6.89 14.10
N ILE A 113 6.08 5.67 13.65
CA ILE A 113 6.59 4.58 14.50
C ILE A 113 7.91 5.00 15.15
N HIS A 114 8.80 5.67 14.41
CA HIS A 114 10.07 6.11 14.95
C HIS A 114 9.89 7.10 16.10
N LYS A 115 9.13 8.18 15.87
CA LYS A 115 8.85 9.21 16.87
C LYS A 115 8.19 8.62 18.12
N THR A 116 7.27 7.67 17.93
CA THR A 116 6.63 6.93 19.01
C THR A 116 7.61 6.09 19.81
N LEU A 117 8.52 5.36 19.15
CA LEU A 117 9.50 4.53 19.83
C LEU A 117 10.54 5.37 20.59
N GLU A 118 10.95 6.50 20.01
CA GLU A 118 11.82 7.48 20.69
C GLU A 118 11.16 8.06 21.94
N SER A 119 9.89 8.47 21.86
CA SER A 119 9.16 9.03 23.01
C SER A 119 8.93 8.02 24.13
N GLN A 120 8.93 6.73 23.80
CA GLN A 120 8.87 5.62 24.77
C GLN A 120 10.25 5.15 25.26
N GLY A 121 11.33 5.85 24.91
CA GLY A 121 12.69 5.53 25.36
C GLY A 121 13.31 4.28 24.70
N SER A 122 12.81 3.88 23.52
CA SER A 122 13.45 2.79 22.75
C SER A 122 14.81 3.24 22.21
N ARG A 123 15.82 2.37 22.30
CA ARG A 123 17.19 2.67 21.82
C ARG A 123 17.25 2.51 20.30
N GLU A 124 17.85 3.48 19.59
CA GLU A 124 18.03 3.53 18.12
C GLU A 124 18.45 2.21 17.45
N GLY A 125 19.19 1.34 18.17
CA GLY A 125 19.64 0.05 17.66
C GLY A 125 18.51 -0.93 17.30
N LYS A 126 17.40 -0.95 18.05
CA LYS A 126 16.25 -1.86 17.77
C LYS A 126 15.34 -1.34 16.66
N ILE A 127 15.21 -0.02 16.58
CA ILE A 127 14.40 0.72 15.59
C ILE A 127 14.92 0.49 14.15
N LYS A 128 16.23 0.24 13.96
CA LYS A 128 16.82 -0.03 12.63
C LYS A 128 16.17 -1.23 11.91
N HIS A 129 15.61 -2.20 12.65
CA HIS A 129 14.94 -3.36 12.04
C HIS A 129 13.63 -2.99 11.33
N LEU A 130 12.95 -1.94 11.79
CA LEU A 130 11.67 -1.47 11.25
C LEU A 130 11.84 -0.55 10.04
N ARG A 131 12.99 0.14 9.90
CA ARG A 131 13.11 1.24 8.93
C ARG A 131 12.97 0.80 7.47
N HIS A 132 13.61 -0.28 7.02
CA HIS A 132 13.54 -0.66 5.59
C HIS A 132 13.77 -2.15 5.29
N ARG A 133 14.30 -2.95 6.23
CA ARG A 133 14.78 -4.32 5.95
C ARG A 133 13.75 -5.42 6.16
N ASN A 134 12.57 -5.11 6.69
CA ASN A 134 11.59 -6.14 7.06
C ASN A 134 10.16 -5.79 6.65
N LYS A 135 9.96 -5.12 5.50
CA LYS A 135 8.62 -4.86 4.94
C LYS A 135 7.81 -6.15 4.77
N VAL A 136 8.45 -7.22 4.30
CA VAL A 136 7.83 -8.54 4.15
C VAL A 136 7.39 -9.07 5.52
N ALA A 137 8.29 -9.12 6.50
CA ALA A 137 7.95 -9.60 7.83
C ALA A 137 6.88 -8.73 8.53
N PHE A 138 6.87 -7.42 8.28
CA PHE A 138 5.83 -6.52 8.75
C PHE A 138 4.48 -6.90 8.14
N ALA A 139 4.42 -7.07 6.82
CA ALA A 139 3.21 -7.48 6.11
C ALA A 139 2.70 -8.85 6.56
N GLU A 140 3.57 -9.86 6.65
CA GLU A 140 3.23 -11.20 7.14
C GLU A 140 2.65 -11.15 8.56
N ARG A 141 3.28 -10.39 9.46
CA ARG A 141 2.80 -10.21 10.84
C ARG A 141 1.48 -9.44 10.89
N ALA A 142 1.28 -8.44 10.04
CA ALA A 142 0.02 -7.69 9.96
C ALA A 142 -1.12 -8.58 9.44
N VAL A 143 -0.89 -9.32 8.35
CA VAL A 143 -1.86 -10.27 7.79
C VAL A 143 -2.22 -11.35 8.79
N ALA A 144 -1.25 -11.87 9.56
CA ALA A 144 -1.53 -12.85 10.60
C ALA A 144 -2.44 -12.32 11.72
N ARG A 145 -2.54 -11.00 11.91
CA ARG A 145 -3.38 -10.34 12.92
C ARG A 145 -4.74 -9.87 12.37
N LEU A 146 -4.81 -9.57 11.08
CA LEU A 146 -6.08 -9.33 10.39
C LEU A 146 -6.86 -10.65 10.26
N LYS A 147 -8.02 -10.72 10.91
CA LYS A 147 -8.89 -11.91 10.95
C LYS A 147 -10.14 -11.74 10.10
N THR A 148 -10.70 -10.54 10.05
CA THR A 148 -11.97 -10.29 9.37
C THR A 148 -11.92 -9.02 8.52
N TYR A 149 -12.78 -8.97 7.50
CA TYR A 149 -12.91 -7.82 6.61
C TYR A 149 -13.30 -6.54 7.36
N GLU A 150 -14.09 -6.69 8.42
CA GLU A 150 -14.61 -5.59 9.24
C GLU A 150 -13.48 -4.84 9.95
N GLN A 151 -12.37 -5.53 10.24
CA GLN A 151 -11.20 -4.90 10.86
C GLN A 151 -10.50 -3.94 9.92
N LEU A 152 -10.66 -4.04 8.59
CA LEU A 152 -10.03 -3.11 7.66
C LEU A 152 -10.52 -1.68 7.89
N THR A 153 -9.60 -0.72 7.68
CA THR A 153 -9.97 0.70 7.67
C THR A 153 -10.91 0.99 6.50
N GLN A 154 -11.73 2.04 6.61
CA GLN A 154 -12.65 2.42 5.52
C GLN A 154 -11.93 2.65 4.19
N PRO A 155 -10.78 3.37 4.13
CA PRO A 155 -10.04 3.52 2.87
C PRO A 155 -9.56 2.18 2.28
N ALA A 156 -9.21 1.19 3.10
CA ALA A 156 -8.86 -0.15 2.61
C ALA A 156 -10.08 -0.88 2.03
N LYS A 157 -11.24 -0.79 2.70
CA LYS A 157 -12.50 -1.36 2.20
C LYS A 157 -12.90 -0.75 0.87
N ASP A 158 -12.85 0.58 0.77
CA ASP A 158 -13.16 1.30 -0.46
C ASP A 158 -12.24 0.87 -1.63
N LEU A 159 -10.94 0.65 -1.35
CA LEU A 159 -10.00 0.15 -2.34
C LEU A 159 -10.33 -1.29 -2.77
N VAL A 160 -10.60 -2.17 -1.80
CA VAL A 160 -10.99 -3.56 -2.07
C VAL A 160 -12.26 -3.62 -2.92
N ASP A 161 -13.28 -2.82 -2.59
CA ASP A 161 -14.53 -2.77 -3.34
C ASP A 161 -14.30 -2.31 -4.79
N LYS A 162 -13.44 -1.32 -5.01
CA LYS A 162 -13.02 -0.88 -6.35
C LYS A 162 -12.29 -1.99 -7.11
N MET A 163 -11.37 -2.70 -6.46
CA MET A 163 -10.62 -3.81 -7.07
C MET A 163 -11.54 -4.96 -7.45
N VAL A 164 -12.45 -5.37 -6.55
CA VAL A 164 -13.45 -6.41 -6.81
C VAL A 164 -14.36 -6.00 -7.95
N SER A 165 -14.87 -4.76 -7.94
CA SER A 165 -15.71 -4.23 -9.03
C SER A 165 -14.98 -4.25 -10.38
N PHE A 166 -13.70 -3.88 -10.40
CA PHE A 166 -12.86 -3.94 -11.60
C PHE A 166 -12.67 -5.36 -12.10
N ILE A 167 -12.28 -6.30 -11.23
CA ILE A 167 -12.03 -7.70 -11.57
C ILE A 167 -13.30 -8.37 -12.10
N SER A 168 -14.44 -8.17 -11.43
CA SER A 168 -15.73 -8.74 -11.85
C SER A 168 -16.21 -8.18 -13.20
N LYS A 169 -15.98 -6.89 -13.49
CA LYS A 169 -16.33 -6.32 -14.80
C LYS A 169 -15.43 -6.82 -15.93
N ALA A 170 -14.18 -7.18 -15.62
CA ALA A 170 -13.22 -7.71 -16.58
C ALA A 170 -13.36 -9.23 -16.81
N ASN A 171 -14.13 -9.93 -15.97
CA ASN A 171 -14.41 -11.37 -16.05
C ASN A 171 -15.95 -11.60 -16.03
N PRO A 172 -16.66 -11.24 -17.12
CA PRO A 172 -18.13 -11.36 -17.20
C PRO A 172 -18.65 -12.79 -17.32
#